data_AF-A0A355VXA3-F1
#
_entry.id   AF-A0A355VXA3-F1
#
_cell.length_a   1.000
_cell.length_b   1.000
_cell.length_c   1.000
_cell.angle_alpha   90.00
_cell.angle_beta   90.00
_cell.angle_gamma   90.00
#
_symmetry.space_group_name_H-M   'P 1'
#
loop_
_entity.id
_entity.type
_entity.pdbx_description
1 polymer ?
#
loop_
_entity_poly.entity_id
_entity_poly.type
_entity_poly.pdbx_seq_one_letter_code
_entity_poly.pdbx_strand_id
1 'polypeptide(L)' 'MKKMYLFMGVLILFAGLMILKIHVFPPNKASWIADVPIAHRGFFDNDKDIPENSLMAFQRAAERGYA' A
#
# COMPACT_ATOMS: atom_id res chain seq x y z
N MET A 1 33.11 28.11 -10.04
CA MET A 1 31.90 28.85 -10.47
C MET A 1 30.89 27.91 -11.15
N LYS A 2 31.11 27.41 -12.38
CA LYS A 2 30.16 26.52 -13.09
C LYS A 2 29.77 25.24 -12.31
N LYS A 3 30.74 24.60 -11.64
CA LYS A 3 30.49 23.43 -10.77
C LYS A 3 29.59 23.74 -9.56
N MET A 4 29.64 24.97 -9.04
CA MET A 4 28.79 25.42 -7.93
C MET A 4 27.33 25.56 -8.37
N TYR A 5 27.09 26.17 -9.54
CA TYR A 5 25.74 26.30 -10.10
C TYR A 5 25.13 24.96 -10.49
N LEU A 6 25.95 24.04 -11.03
CA LEU A 6 25.51 22.68 -11.29
C LEU A 6 25.08 21.98 -10.00
N PHE A 7 25.89 22.07 -8.94
CA PHE A 7 25.56 21.51 -7.63
C PHE A 7 24.28 22.12 -7.05
N MET A 8 24.13 23.44 -7.13
CA MET A 8 22.92 24.14 -6.68
C MET A 8 21.68 23.73 -7.48
N GLY A 9 21.81 23.56 -8.79
CA GLY A 9 20.73 23.09 -9.66
C GLY A 9 20.27 21.69 -9.30
N VAL A 10 21.19 20.78 -8.99
CA VAL A 10 20.87 19.43 -8.52
C VAL A 10 20.12 19.48 -7.19
N LEU A 11 20.54 20.32 -6.24
CA LEU A 11 19.85 20.48 -4.96
C LEU A 11 18.42 21.03 -5.13
N ILE A 12 18.24 22.04 -5.98
CA ILE A 12 16.92 22.62 -6.26
C ILE A 12 16.01 21.58 -6.91
N LEU A 13 16.52 20.82 -7.87
CA LEU A 13 15.78 19.72 -8.48
C LEU A 13 15.35 18.70 -7.43
N PHE A 14 16.27 18.28 -6.56
CA PHE A 14 15.98 17.30 -5.51
C PHE A 14 14.93 17.80 -4.52
N ALA A 15 15.03 19.07 -4.11
CA ALA A 15 14.05 19.73 -3.25
C ALA A 15 12.67 19.80 -3.92
N GLY A 16 12.62 20.18 -5.21
CA GLY A 16 11.39 20.20 -6.00
C GLY A 16 10.73 18.82 -6.10
N LEU A 17 11.52 17.76 -6.34
CA LEU A 17 11.03 16.38 -6.37
C LEU A 17 10.47 15.93 -5.01
N MET A 18 11.10 16.33 -3.89
CA MET A 18 10.60 16.01 -2.55
C MET A 18 9.27 16.70 -2.24
N ILE A 19 9.12 17.98 -2.61
CA ILE A 19 7.87 18.72 -2.46
C ILE A 19 6.78 18.08 -3.33
N LEU A 20 7.10 17.72 -4.59
CA LEU A 20 6.17 17.05 -5.49
C LEU A 20 5.71 15.71 -4.92
N LYS A 21 6.61 14.89 -4.36
CA LYS A 21 6.28 13.62 -3.71
C LYS A 21 5.19 13.81 -2.64
N ILE A 22 5.31 14.82 -1.79
CA ILE A 22 4.35 15.06 -0.70
C ILE A 22 2.96 15.40 -1.23
N HIS A 23 2.88 16.16 -2.33
CA HIS A 23 1.59 16.60 -2.91
C HIS A 23 0.94 15.53 -3.80
N VAL A 24 1.75 14.76 -4.54
CA VAL A 24 1.27 13.70 -5.43
C VAL A 24 0.98 12.41 -4.67
N PHE A 25 1.81 12.10 -3.67
CA PHE A 25 1.70 10.92 -2.82
C PHE A 25 1.51 11.36 -1.36
N PRO A 26 0.31 11.83 -1.00
CA PRO A 26 0.00 12.17 0.38
C PRO A 26 0.28 10.98 1.30
N PRO A 27 0.56 11.22 2.60
CA PRO A 27 0.88 10.17 3.56
C PRO A 27 -0.13 9.02 3.49
N ASN A 28 0.38 7.80 3.44
CA ASN A 28 -0.41 6.60 3.23
C ASN A 28 -1.33 6.36 4.44
N LYS A 29 -2.62 6.66 4.27
CA LYS A 29 -3.65 6.42 5.30
C LYS A 29 -3.98 4.92 5.48
N ALA A 30 -3.48 4.07 4.61
CA ALA A 30 -3.68 2.63 4.63
C ALA A 30 -2.44 1.87 5.11
N SER A 31 -1.61 2.46 5.98
CA SER A 31 -0.48 1.75 6.59
C SER A 31 -0.92 0.48 7.31
N TRP A 32 -2.14 0.47 7.88
CA TRP A 32 -2.75 -0.68 8.54
C TRP A 32 -2.89 -1.92 7.64
N ILE A 33 -2.97 -1.75 6.31
CA ILE A 33 -3.03 -2.87 5.36
C ILE A 33 -1.77 -3.75 5.43
N ALA A 34 -0.64 -3.16 5.84
CA ALA A 34 0.60 -3.91 6.01
C ALA A 34 0.69 -4.63 7.37
N ASP A 35 -0.16 -4.25 8.34
CA ASP A 35 -0.09 -4.78 9.71
C ASP A 35 -0.85 -6.11 9.85
N VAL A 36 -1.93 -6.29 9.08
CA VAL A 36 -2.78 -7.49 9.11
C VAL A 36 -2.90 -8.09 7.71
N PRO A 37 -2.69 -9.41 7.54
CA PRO A 37 -2.90 -10.07 6.26
C PRO A 37 -4.34 -9.90 5.77
N ILE A 38 -4.51 -9.59 4.48
CA ILE A 38 -5.82 -9.44 3.86
C ILE A 38 -6.22 -10.73 3.15
N ALA A 39 -7.40 -11.26 3.47
CA ALA A 39 -7.98 -12.39 2.75
C ALA A 39 -8.69 -11.91 1.48
N HIS A 40 -7.94 -11.77 0.39
CA HIS A 40 -8.48 -11.32 -0.89
C HIS A 40 -9.57 -12.29 -1.41
N ARG A 41 -10.83 -11.81 -1.46
CA ARG A 41 -12.07 -12.58 -1.75
C ARG A 41 -12.51 -13.57 -0.66
N GLY A 42 -12.04 -13.37 0.57
CA GLY A 42 -12.31 -14.24 1.71
C GLY A 42 -11.36 -15.44 1.80
N PHE A 43 -11.45 -16.21 2.89
CA PHE A 43 -10.67 -17.43 3.10
C PHE A 43 -11.40 -18.64 2.48
N PHE A 44 -11.36 -18.71 1.16
CA PHE A 44 -12.03 -19.73 0.35
C PHE A 44 -11.22 -21.03 0.25
N ASP A 45 -11.90 -22.12 -0.08
CA ASP A 45 -11.32 -23.46 -0.22
C ASP A 45 -12.18 -24.25 -1.21
N ASN A 46 -11.73 -24.34 -2.46
CA ASN A 46 -12.49 -24.95 -3.54
C ASN A 46 -12.66 -26.46 -3.37
N ASP A 47 -11.77 -27.11 -2.61
CA ASP A 47 -11.84 -28.55 -2.33
C ASP A 47 -12.86 -28.86 -1.21
N LYS A 48 -13.33 -27.84 -0.48
CA LYS A 48 -14.27 -27.97 0.64
C LYS A 48 -15.62 -27.29 0.39
N ASP A 49 -15.97 -27.02 -0.87
CA ASP A 49 -17.18 -26.28 -1.27
C ASP A 49 -17.28 -24.88 -0.62
N ILE A 50 -16.14 -24.21 -0.44
CA ILE A 50 -16.08 -22.85 0.12
C ILE A 50 -15.73 -21.88 -1.00
N PRO A 51 -16.72 -21.35 -1.72
CA PRO A 51 -16.47 -20.48 -2.86
C PRO A 51 -15.91 -19.12 -2.43
N GLU A 52 -15.05 -18.55 -3.28
CA GLU A 52 -14.64 -17.15 -3.16
C GLU A 52 -15.83 -16.18 -3.22
N ASN A 53 -15.67 -14.98 -2.67
CA ASN A 53 -16.71 -13.94 -2.62
C ASN A 53 -18.03 -14.40 -1.96
N SER A 54 -17.94 -15.34 -1.01
CA SER A 54 -19.10 -15.85 -0.27
C SER A 54 -19.06 -15.45 1.20
N LEU A 55 -20.24 -15.41 1.83
CA LEU A 55 -20.36 -15.14 3.28
C LEU A 55 -19.53 -16.11 4.11
N MET A 56 -19.47 -17.38 3.72
CA MET A 56 -18.67 -18.39 4.42
C MET A 56 -17.16 -18.12 4.31
N ALA A 57 -16.67 -17.70 3.13
CA ALA A 57 -15.26 -17.34 2.97
C ALA A 57 -14.89 -16.10 3.79
N PHE A 58 -15.77 -15.09 3.84
CA PHE A 58 -15.55 -13.89 4.67
C PHE A 58 -15.63 -14.19 6.16
N GLN A 59 -16.58 -15.01 6.59
CA GLN A 59 -16.68 -15.45 7.98
C GLN A 59 -15.41 -16.19 8.42
N ARG A 60 -14.91 -17.14 7.61
CA ARG A 60 -13.67 -17.86 7.89
C ARG A 60 -12.43 -16.98 7.92
N ALA A 61 -12.43 -15.89 7.14
CA ALA A 61 -11.37 -14.89 7.17
C ALA A 61 -11.37 -14.13 8.51
N ALA A 62 -12.55 -13.65 8.94
CA ALA A 62 -12.73 -12.97 10.22
C ALA A 62 -12.37 -13.87 11.42
N GLU A 63 -12.82 -15.12 11.42
CA GLU A 63 -12.49 -16.12 12.46
C GLU A 63 -10.98 -16.40 12.57
N ARG A 64 -10.23 -16.22 11.48
CA ARG A 64 -8.76 -16.41 11.43
C ARG A 64 -7.98 -15.13 11.66
N GLY A 65 -8.65 -14.00 11.89
CA GLY A 65 -7.99 -12.71 12.12
C GLY A 65 -7.40 -12.06 10.88
N TYR A 66 -7.89 -12.40 9.69
CA TYR A 66 -7.61 -11.62 8.49
C TYR A 66 -8.43 -10.33 8.49
N ALA A 67 -7.87 -9.27 7.90
CA ALA A 67 -8.59 -8.02 7.63
C ALA A 67 -9.37 -8.06 6.32
#